data_AF-A0A842W8N0-F1
#
_entry.id   AF-A0A842W8N0-F1
#
_cell.length_a   1.000
_cell.length_b   1.000
_cell.length_c   1.000
_cell.angle_alpha   90.00
_cell.angle_beta   90.00
_cell.angle_gamma   90.00
#
_symmetry.space_group_name_H-M   'P 1'
#
loop_
_entity.id
_entity.type
_entity.pdbx_description
1 polymer ?
#
loop_
_entity_poly.entity_id
_entity_poly.type
_entity_poly.pdbx_seq_one_letter_code
_entity_poly.pdbx_strand_id
1 'polypeptide(L)'
;MAINEWKIWQRLGFKSPPKQSKIDVNKDIDAVLDSLNDVKPVISSLIKDINKFKALKKQEKSRKNISDNELKKMTEEKVKVFDRILNQYEYYELDVDVNGERIKNISSVLGKKAKDFGISKKWLNKIKNSERWTFDW
;
A
#
# COMPACT_ATOMS: atom_id res chain seq x y z
N MET A 1 28.86 12.99 -32.21
CA MET A 1 29.89 12.28 -31.41
C MET A 1 29.38 12.17 -29.98
N ALA A 2 28.77 11.04 -29.61
CA ALA A 2 28.25 10.80 -28.24
C ALA A 2 29.04 9.65 -27.58
N ILE A 3 30.37 9.73 -27.65
CA ILE A 3 31.28 8.69 -27.14
C ILE A 3 32.19 9.35 -26.13
N ASN A 4 31.75 9.47 -24.87
CA ASN A 4 32.60 9.32 -23.67
C ASN A 4 31.97 9.75 -22.34
N GLU A 5 30.77 10.33 -22.31
CA GLU A 5 30.20 10.82 -21.04
C GLU A 5 30.09 9.71 -19.99
N TRP A 6 29.69 8.50 -20.39
CA TRP A 6 29.59 7.33 -19.50
C TRP A 6 30.92 6.90 -18.85
N LYS A 7 32.07 7.09 -19.52
CA LYS A 7 33.38 6.73 -18.97
C LYS A 7 33.86 7.73 -17.91
N ILE A 8 33.37 8.96 -17.95
CA ILE A 8 33.71 10.01 -16.97
C ILE A 8 33.03 9.71 -15.64
N TRP A 9 31.74 9.33 -15.66
CA TRP A 9 30.98 8.98 -14.46
C TRP A 9 31.55 7.76 -13.71
N GLN A 10 32.03 6.73 -14.43
CA GLN A 10 32.68 5.57 -13.80
C GLN A 10 34.04 5.91 -13.14
N ARG A 11 34.82 6.85 -13.69
CA ARG A 11 36.09 7.30 -13.11
C ARG A 11 35.92 8.12 -11.83
N LEU A 12 34.77 8.78 -11.66
CA LEU A 12 34.44 9.58 -10.47
C LEU A 12 33.86 8.75 -9.30
N GLY A 13 33.87 7.43 -9.39
CA GLY A 13 33.43 6.55 -8.30
C GLY A 13 31.90 6.42 -8.16
N PHE A 14 31.12 6.99 -9.09
CA PHE A 14 29.70 6.72 -9.17
C PHE A 14 29.50 5.26 -9.60
N LYS A 15 29.20 4.40 -8.63
CA LYS A 15 28.83 3.01 -8.88
C LYS A 15 27.66 3.00 -9.85
N SER A 16 27.77 2.22 -10.92
CA SER A 16 26.63 1.96 -11.80
C SER A 16 25.42 1.58 -10.93
N PRO A 17 24.22 2.11 -11.22
CA PRO A 17 23.05 1.80 -10.43
C PRO A 17 22.95 0.28 -10.28
N PRO A 18 22.59 -0.23 -9.09
CA PRO A 18 22.45 -1.66 -8.89
C PRO A 18 21.58 -2.20 -10.02
N LYS A 19 22.06 -3.24 -10.72
CA LYS A 19 21.27 -3.93 -11.75
C LYS A 19 19.91 -4.21 -11.10
N GLN A 20 18.85 -3.60 -11.63
CA GLN A 20 17.48 -3.86 -11.17
C GLN A 20 17.34 -5.38 -11.06
N SER A 21 16.98 -5.86 -9.87
CA SER A 21 16.70 -7.27 -9.66
C SER A 21 15.71 -7.71 -10.74
N LYS A 22 15.94 -8.89 -11.31
CA LYS A 22 15.04 -9.44 -12.31
C LYS A 22 13.67 -9.59 -11.66
N ILE A 23 12.69 -8.80 -12.10
CA ILE A 23 11.32 -8.86 -11.57
C ILE A 23 10.78 -10.27 -11.80
N ASP A 24 10.36 -10.91 -10.72
CA ASP A 24 9.75 -12.23 -10.72
C ASP A 24 8.24 -12.08 -10.50
N VAL A 25 7.50 -12.10 -11.61
CA VAL A 25 6.06 -11.89 -11.62
C VAL A 25 5.32 -12.92 -10.78
N ASN A 26 5.76 -14.18 -10.76
CA ASN A 26 5.07 -15.21 -9.99
C ASN A 26 5.25 -14.96 -8.50
N LYS A 27 6.49 -14.66 -8.08
CA LYS A 27 6.79 -14.29 -6.70
C LYS A 27 6.02 -13.05 -6.23
N ASP A 28 5.87 -12.06 -7.11
CA ASP A 28 5.11 -10.85 -6.79
C ASP A 28 3.59 -11.12 -6.70
N ILE A 29 3.04 -11.99 -7.54
CA ILE A 29 1.65 -12.44 -7.45
C ILE A 29 1.41 -13.20 -6.14
N ASP A 30 2.28 -14.15 -5.81
CA ASP A 30 2.18 -14.94 -4.58
C ASP A 30 2.24 -14.03 -3.35
N ALA A 31 3.18 -13.07 -3.33
CA ALA A 31 3.30 -12.12 -2.22
C ALA A 31 2.06 -11.20 -2.07
N VAL A 32 1.45 -10.78 -3.18
CA VAL A 32 0.18 -10.02 -3.13
C VAL A 32 -0.94 -10.90 -2.57
N LEU A 33 -1.01 -12.17 -2.99
CA LEU A 33 -2.03 -13.10 -2.51
C LEU A 33 -1.88 -13.38 -1.01
N ASP A 34 -0.65 -13.60 -0.54
CA ASP A 34 -0.35 -13.78 0.88
C ASP A 34 -0.75 -12.54 1.68
N SER A 35 -0.36 -11.35 1.22
CA SER A 35 -0.73 -10.11 1.91
C SER A 35 -2.24 -9.88 1.95
N LEU A 36 -2.98 -10.19 0.87
CA LEU A 36 -4.44 -10.11 0.88
C LEU A 36 -5.09 -11.06 1.89
N ASN A 37 -4.50 -12.24 2.10
CA ASN A 37 -4.95 -13.18 3.12
C ASN A 37 -4.68 -12.66 4.54
N ASP A 38 -3.54 -12.02 4.75
CA ASP A 38 -3.13 -11.44 6.04
C ASP A 38 -3.88 -10.14 6.38
N VAL A 39 -4.28 -9.37 5.37
CA VAL A 39 -5.05 -8.12 5.52
C VAL A 39 -6.47 -8.39 6.03
N LYS A 40 -7.08 -9.51 5.67
CA LYS A 40 -8.47 -9.85 6.06
C LYS A 40 -8.70 -9.83 7.58
N PRO A 41 -7.90 -10.53 8.42
CA PRO A 41 -8.04 -10.44 9.87
C PRO A 41 -7.72 -9.04 10.42
N VAL A 42 -6.75 -8.32 9.83
CA VAL A 42 -6.41 -6.93 10.23
C VAL A 42 -7.61 -6.00 10.04
N ILE A 43 -8.24 -6.01 8.86
CA ILE A 43 -9.44 -5.23 8.58
C ILE A 43 -10.58 -5.59 9.55
N SER A 44 -10.77 -6.88 9.84
CA SER A 44 -11.81 -7.32 10.78
C SER A 44 -11.58 -6.76 12.19
N SER A 45 -10.34 -6.77 12.67
CA SER A 45 -9.94 -6.17 13.94
C SER A 45 -10.16 -4.65 13.94
N LEU A 46 -9.77 -3.97 12.87
CA LEU A 46 -9.91 -2.53 12.72
C LEU A 46 -11.38 -2.09 12.77
N ILE A 47 -12.27 -2.80 12.05
CA ILE A 47 -13.71 -2.55 12.09
C ILE A 47 -14.26 -2.70 13.51
N LYS A 48 -13.81 -3.73 14.24
CA LYS A 48 -14.24 -3.98 15.62
C LYS A 48 -13.81 -2.83 16.55
N ASP A 49 -12.56 -2.37 16.45
CA ASP A 49 -12.07 -1.27 17.28
C ASP A 49 -12.75 0.07 16.92
N ILE A 50 -12.99 0.36 15.64
CA ILE A 50 -13.75 1.54 15.19
C ILE A 50 -15.18 1.52 15.76
N ASN A 51 -15.86 0.36 15.69
CA ASN A 51 -17.20 0.22 16.23
C ASN A 51 -17.22 0.39 17.75
N LYS A 52 -16.21 -0.14 18.45
CA LYS A 52 -16.03 0.09 19.89
C LYS A 52 -15.85 1.57 20.21
N PHE A 53 -15.01 2.28 19.46
CA PHE A 53 -14.81 3.72 19.65
C PHE A 53 -16.12 4.51 19.44
N LYS A 54 -16.87 4.19 18.38
CA LYS A 54 -18.20 4.78 18.13
C LYS A 54 -19.18 4.54 19.28
N ALA A 55 -19.19 3.32 19.83
CA ALA A 55 -20.03 2.97 20.98
C ALA A 55 -19.66 3.80 22.22
N LEU A 56 -18.36 3.94 22.54
CA LEU A 56 -17.89 4.77 23.66
C LEU A 56 -18.27 6.24 23.51
N LYS A 57 -18.19 6.81 22.30
CA LYS A 57 -18.66 8.16 21.98
C LYS A 57 -20.17 8.31 22.16
N LYS A 58 -20.96 7.32 21.74
CA LYS A 58 -22.42 7.31 21.90
C LYS A 58 -22.81 7.24 23.38
N GLN A 59 -22.15 6.39 24.16
CA GLN A 59 -22.38 6.24 25.59
C GLN A 59 -22.10 7.54 26.34
N GLU A 60 -20.98 8.21 26.03
CA GLU A 60 -20.63 9.51 26.63
C GLU A 60 -21.73 10.54 26.36
N LYS A 61 -22.16 10.69 25.11
CA LYS A 61 -23.22 11.64 24.73
C LYS A 61 -24.56 11.36 25.40
N SER A 62 -24.86 10.09 25.69
CA SER A 62 -26.15 9.67 26.23
C SER A 62 -26.32 9.90 27.74
N ARG A 63 -25.23 10.15 28.47
CA ARG A 63 -25.26 10.31 29.93
C ARG A 63 -25.30 11.80 30.27
N LYS A 64 -26.33 12.23 30.99
CA LYS A 64 -26.51 13.63 31.39
C LYS A 64 -25.68 14.04 32.62
N ASN A 65 -25.31 13.10 33.49
CA ASN A 65 -24.59 13.34 34.75
C ASN A 65 -23.41 12.37 34.92
N ILE A 66 -22.36 12.52 34.11
CA ILE A 66 -21.12 11.74 34.26
C ILE A 66 -20.25 12.39 35.34
N SER A 67 -19.73 11.60 36.28
CA SER A 67 -18.70 12.08 37.21
C SER A 67 -17.34 12.25 36.53
N ASP A 68 -16.49 13.17 37.00
CA ASP A 68 -15.16 13.39 36.41
C ASP A 68 -14.30 12.12 36.36
N ASN A 69 -14.42 11.25 37.37
CA ASN A 69 -13.69 9.99 37.42
C ASN A 69 -14.20 8.98 36.36
N GLU A 70 -15.51 8.95 36.09
CA GLU A 70 -16.06 8.16 34.99
C GLU A 70 -15.66 8.73 33.63
N LEU A 71 -15.68 10.06 33.47
CA LEU A 71 -15.24 10.73 32.25
C LEU A 71 -13.78 10.40 31.95
N LYS A 72 -12.92 10.43 32.98
CA LYS A 72 -11.51 10.05 32.86
C LYS A 72 -11.34 8.62 32.39
N LYS A 73 -12.01 7.65 33.04
CA LYS A 73 -11.96 6.23 32.63
C LYS A 73 -12.45 6.01 31.20
N MET A 74 -13.56 6.65 30.81
CA MET A 74 -14.07 6.57 29.44
C MET A 74 -13.11 7.18 28.43
N THR A 75 -12.44 8.27 28.79
CA THR A 75 -11.45 8.93 27.93
C THR A 75 -10.20 8.05 27.78
N GLU A 76 -9.69 7.48 28.87
CA GLU A 76 -8.58 6.53 28.83
C GLU A 76 -8.90 5.32 27.94
N GLU A 77 -10.12 4.78 28.02
CA GLU A 77 -10.53 3.67 27.16
C GLU A 77 -10.60 4.08 25.68
N LYS A 78 -11.14 5.28 25.38
CA LYS A 78 -11.16 5.81 24.01
C LYS A 78 -9.75 5.99 23.45
N VAL A 79 -8.83 6.54 24.24
CA VAL A 79 -7.42 6.71 23.83
C VAL A 79 -6.81 5.35 23.51
N LYS A 80 -6.96 4.36 24.40
CA LYS A 80 -6.45 2.99 24.16
C LYS A 80 -7.04 2.31 22.92
N VAL A 81 -8.34 2.53 22.64
CA VAL A 81 -8.98 1.99 21.43
C VAL A 81 -8.45 2.72 20.20
N PHE A 82 -8.34 4.04 20.25
CA PHE A 82 -7.89 4.83 19.11
C PHE A 82 -6.41 4.57 18.77
N ASP A 83 -5.56 4.39 19.78
CA ASP A 83 -4.17 3.97 19.61
C ASP A 83 -4.04 2.64 18.85
N ARG A 84 -4.88 1.65 19.18
CA ARG A 84 -4.94 0.39 18.41
C ARG A 84 -5.42 0.58 16.97
N ILE A 85 -6.38 1.49 16.75
CA ILE A 85 -6.86 1.83 15.39
C ILE A 85 -5.71 2.41 14.58
N LEU A 86 -4.98 3.39 15.13
CA LEU A 86 -3.84 4.01 14.44
C LEU A 86 -2.79 2.97 14.07
N ASN A 87 -2.35 2.17 15.04
CA ASN A 87 -1.34 1.14 14.82
C ASN A 87 -1.77 0.15 13.72
N GLN A 88 -3.00 -0.36 13.76
CA GLN A 88 -3.51 -1.29 12.73
C GLN A 88 -3.65 -0.63 11.36
N TYR A 89 -4.00 0.65 11.32
CA TYR A 89 -4.16 1.39 10.08
C TYR A 89 -2.80 1.68 9.41
N GLU A 90 -1.78 2.03 10.20
CA GLU A 90 -0.40 2.22 9.72
C GLU A 90 0.16 0.96 9.05
N TYR A 91 -0.05 -0.21 9.68
CA TYR A 91 0.35 -1.49 9.05
C TYR A 91 -0.41 -1.77 7.76
N TYR A 92 -1.71 -1.51 7.73
CA TYR A 92 -2.53 -1.71 6.54
C TYR A 92 -2.08 -0.80 5.38
N GLU A 93 -1.80 0.47 5.65
CA GLU A 93 -1.33 1.43 4.64
C GLU A 93 0.01 0.99 4.04
N LEU A 94 0.96 0.61 4.89
CA LEU A 94 2.27 0.11 4.45
C LEU A 94 2.14 -1.13 3.55
N ASP A 95 1.30 -2.09 3.92
CA ASP A 95 1.07 -3.30 3.12
C ASP A 95 0.40 -2.97 1.78
N VAL A 96 -0.55 -2.05 1.76
CA VAL A 96 -1.20 -1.57 0.53
C VAL A 96 -0.18 -0.92 -0.41
N ASP A 97 0.72 -0.09 0.10
CA ASP A 97 1.75 0.58 -0.70
C ASP A 97 2.73 -0.43 -1.31
N VAL A 98 3.23 -1.37 -0.50
CA VAL A 98 4.15 -2.43 -0.96
C VAL A 98 3.48 -3.29 -2.04
N ASN A 99 2.22 -3.65 -1.84
CA ASN A 99 1.46 -4.39 -2.86
C ASN A 99 1.20 -3.56 -4.11
N GLY A 100 0.94 -2.26 -3.97
CA GLY A 100 0.82 -1.33 -5.08
C GLY A 100 2.06 -1.36 -5.98
N GLU A 101 3.26 -1.32 -5.40
CA GLU A 101 4.52 -1.43 -6.12
C GLU A 101 4.71 -2.80 -6.81
N ARG A 102 4.30 -3.90 -6.17
CA ARG A 102 4.34 -5.24 -6.80
C ARG A 102 3.42 -5.32 -8.00
N ILE A 103 2.21 -4.79 -7.91
CA ILE A 103 1.26 -4.76 -9.02
C ILE A 103 1.78 -3.86 -10.16
N LYS A 104 2.41 -2.72 -9.86
CA LYS A 104 3.10 -1.88 -10.86
C LYS A 104 4.20 -2.66 -11.59
N ASN A 105 5.01 -3.43 -10.87
CA ASN A 105 6.06 -4.25 -11.45
C ASN A 105 5.48 -5.33 -12.39
N ILE A 106 4.41 -6.00 -11.96
CA ILE A 106 3.71 -7.01 -12.76
C ILE A 106 3.13 -6.38 -14.04
N SER A 107 2.46 -5.23 -13.94
CA SER A 107 1.85 -4.55 -15.09
C SER A 107 2.91 -4.14 -16.12
N SER A 108 4.06 -3.63 -15.66
CA SER A 108 5.20 -3.24 -16.49
C SER A 108 5.78 -4.43 -17.26
N VAL A 109 5.99 -5.57 -16.58
CA VAL A 109 6.49 -6.80 -17.22
C VAL A 109 5.50 -7.32 -18.26
N LEU A 110 4.21 -7.34 -17.93
CA LEU A 110 3.16 -7.79 -18.86
C LEU A 110 3.07 -6.86 -20.07
N GLY A 111 3.12 -5.54 -19.87
CA GLY A 111 3.11 -4.56 -20.95
C GLY A 111 4.31 -4.71 -21.89
N LYS A 112 5.51 -4.97 -21.34
CA LYS A 112 6.72 -5.25 -22.13
C LYS A 112 6.57 -6.54 -22.93
N LYS A 113 6.17 -7.65 -22.31
CA LYS A 113 5.95 -8.92 -23.00
C LYS A 113 4.93 -8.80 -24.12
N ALA A 114 3.80 -8.11 -23.88
CA ALA A 114 2.77 -7.91 -24.89
C ALA A 114 3.30 -7.14 -26.12
N LYS A 115 4.17 -6.14 -25.90
CA LYS A 115 4.87 -5.43 -26.97
C LYS A 115 5.83 -6.36 -27.73
N ASP A 116 6.63 -7.14 -27.01
CA ASP A 116 7.64 -8.04 -27.58
C ASP A 116 6.99 -9.15 -28.43
N PHE A 117 5.80 -9.63 -28.05
CA PHE A 117 5.00 -10.59 -28.82
C PHE A 117 4.18 -9.96 -29.97
N GLY A 118 4.35 -8.66 -30.24
CA GLY A 118 3.61 -7.99 -31.31
C GLY A 118 2.10 -7.95 -31.08
N ILE A 119 1.64 -8.05 -29.82
CA ILE A 119 0.22 -7.94 -29.46
C ILE A 119 -0.14 -6.45 -29.58
N SER A 120 -0.34 -5.96 -30.80
CA SER A 120 -0.84 -4.62 -31.07
C SER A 120 -2.35 -4.70 -31.31
N LYS A 121 -3.13 -4.85 -30.24
CA LYS A 121 -4.58 -4.73 -30.36
C LYS A 121 -5.02 -3.35 -29.87
N LYS A 122 -6.05 -2.78 -30.48
CA LYS A 122 -6.73 -1.53 -30.05
C LYS A 122 -6.94 -1.44 -28.54
N TRP A 123 -7.14 -2.57 -27.85
CA TRP A 123 -7.32 -2.63 -26.39
C TRP A 123 -6.04 -2.30 -25.58
N LEU A 124 -4.84 -2.70 -26.05
CA LEU A 124 -3.57 -2.36 -25.39
C LEU A 124 -3.22 -0.87 -25.51
N ASN A 125 -3.56 -0.24 -26.64
CA ASN A 125 -3.42 1.21 -26.80
C ASN A 125 -4.43 1.99 -25.92
N LYS A 126 -5.61 1.43 -25.63
CA LYS A 126 -6.55 1.99 -24.64
C LYS A 126 -6.05 1.85 -23.20
N ILE A 127 -5.30 0.78 -22.91
CA ILE A 127 -4.74 0.50 -21.60
C ILE A 127 -3.52 1.37 -21.28
N LYS A 128 -2.66 1.67 -22.27
CA LYS A 128 -1.48 2.53 -22.07
C LYS A 128 -1.80 3.94 -21.58
N ASN A 129 -2.98 4.46 -21.90
CA ASN A 129 -3.43 5.78 -21.46
C ASN A 129 -4.39 5.69 -20.27
N SER A 130 -4.54 4.52 -19.67
CA SER A 130 -5.36 4.33 -18.48
C SER A 130 -4.50 4.59 -17.25
N GLU A 131 -4.89 5.58 -16.45
CA GLU A 131 -4.30 5.88 -15.13
C GLU A 131 -4.18 4.63 -14.24
N ARG A 132 -5.09 3.65 -14.43
CA ARG A 132 -5.07 2.37 -13.70
C ARG A 132 -3.90 1.46 -14.05
N TRP A 133 -3.33 1.60 -15.23
CA TRP A 133 -2.23 0.76 -15.73
C TRP A 133 -0.89 1.49 -15.70
N THR A 134 -0.90 2.82 -15.76
CA THR A 134 0.30 3.65 -15.53
C THR A 134 0.52 3.93 -14.05
N PHE A 135 -0.51 3.73 -13.22
CA PHE A 135 -0.50 4.04 -11.78
C PHE A 135 -0.18 5.52 -11.50
N ASP A 136 -0.67 6.42 -12.37
CA ASP A 136 -0.60 7.89 -12.24
C ASP A 136 -1.85 8.46 -11.53
N TRP A 137 -2.28 7.87 -10.41
CA TRP A 137 -3.42 8.36 -9.59
C TRP A 137 -2.96 9.11 -8.34
#